data_AF-A0AB33CFG4-F1
#
_entry.id   AF-A0AB33CFG4-F1
#
_cell.length_a   1.000
_cell.length_b   1.000
_cell.length_c   1.000
_cell.angle_alpha   90.00
_cell.angle_beta   90.00
_cell.angle_gamma   90.00
#
_symmetry.space_group_name_H-M   'P 1'
#
loop_
_entity.id
_entity.type
_entity.pdbx_description
1 polymer ?
#
loop_
_entity_poly.entity_id
_entity_poly.type
_entity_poly.pdbx_seq_one_letter_code
_entity_poly.pdbx_strand_id
1 'polypeptide(L)'
;MTAWRDTLGRIGVRAMPGAGGFWRWWQQSLLAWLPQRWQWQLGLSQARLLLQQDGDTLQLLRQRDHSCDTVASLPWPVHPQEVNDVLPTALEGLPRHWLLPAAHALRRPLRLPAAAAARLQDVARFEIDRQTPFTADQVYFDARVLDVREDGQLDAELVVVPRRMIDGPAGVPDAWNSALSGIDVTDASGLPLGVNLLPPARRLRRSDPMQRWNLLLAASALVLLAVAGWLLLDNRRQAADDLRARVQANAARARQVAAERQQLLDLVEGARFFQQQRATRPTSVEIWDELSRRLPGGTYLEKFSVEGGQLQLIGLSNEASSLVRRLEGSPLWRTPSLTGVLQSDAGRNVDRFTITAELAGPDAKEAADATQR
;
A
#
# COMPACT_ATOMS: atom_id res chain seq x y z
N MET A 1 20.41 -7.15 -48.39
CA MET A 1 19.05 -6.79 -47.92
C MET A 1 18.13 -6.69 -49.14
N THR A 2 17.50 -7.80 -49.59
CA THR A 2 16.36 -7.83 -50.56
C THR A 2 16.05 -9.26 -51.04
N ALA A 3 15.98 -10.25 -50.14
CA ALA A 3 15.62 -11.63 -50.53
C ALA A 3 14.61 -12.33 -49.58
N TRP A 4 13.98 -11.55 -48.68
CA TRP A 4 13.04 -12.08 -47.68
C TRP A 4 11.60 -11.58 -47.85
N ARG A 5 11.31 -10.77 -48.89
CA ARG A 5 9.98 -10.17 -49.10
C ARG A 5 9.06 -10.96 -50.05
N ASP A 6 9.58 -11.89 -50.85
CA ASP A 6 8.77 -12.62 -51.85
C ASP A 6 8.25 -13.99 -51.40
N THR A 7 8.67 -14.50 -50.24
CA THR A 7 8.21 -15.81 -49.73
C THR A 7 6.98 -15.73 -48.82
N LEU A 8 6.47 -14.53 -48.52
CA LEU A 8 5.24 -14.34 -47.74
C LEU A 8 3.95 -14.25 -48.59
N GLY A 9 4.04 -14.47 -49.91
CA GLY A 9 2.91 -14.41 -50.84
C GLY A 9 2.15 -15.72 -51.09
N ARG A 10 2.46 -16.84 -50.40
CA ARG A 10 1.88 -18.16 -50.71
C ARG A 10 1.29 -18.96 -49.55
N ILE A 11 1.14 -18.36 -48.38
CA ILE A 11 0.34 -18.95 -47.31
C ILE A 11 -0.86 -18.02 -47.12
N GLY A 12 -1.99 -18.44 -47.68
CA GLY A 12 -3.27 -17.77 -47.56
C GLY A 12 -3.72 -17.75 -46.11
N VAL A 13 -3.23 -16.77 -45.35
CA VAL A 13 -3.82 -16.37 -44.08
C VAL A 13 -5.03 -15.51 -44.44
N ARG A 14 -6.20 -16.15 -44.47
CA ARG A 14 -7.49 -15.47 -44.42
C ARG A 14 -7.43 -14.41 -43.31
N ALA A 15 -7.87 -13.22 -43.66
CA ALA A 15 -7.94 -12.04 -42.81
C ALA A 15 -8.33 -12.41 -41.37
N MET A 16 -7.49 -12.04 -40.41
CA MET A 16 -7.84 -12.13 -38.99
C MET A 16 -9.09 -11.28 -38.74
N PRO A 17 -10.13 -11.80 -38.07
CA PRO A 17 -11.21 -10.95 -37.61
C PRO A 17 -10.65 -9.97 -36.58
N GLY A 18 -11.17 -8.73 -36.54
CA GLY A 18 -10.70 -7.69 -35.62
C GLY A 18 -10.64 -8.16 -34.15
N ALA A 19 -9.99 -7.38 -33.27
CA ALA A 19 -9.66 -7.79 -31.89
C ALA A 19 -10.81 -8.46 -31.08
N GLY A 20 -12.08 -8.11 -31.36
CA GLY A 20 -13.25 -8.77 -30.77
C GLY A 20 -13.54 -10.20 -31.28
N GLY A 21 -13.21 -10.52 -32.52
CA GLY A 21 -13.34 -11.85 -33.11
C GLY A 21 -12.25 -12.82 -32.65
N PHE A 22 -11.01 -12.34 -32.48
CA PHE A 22 -9.94 -13.14 -31.89
C PHE A 22 -10.25 -13.52 -30.45
N TRP A 23 -10.74 -12.59 -29.63
CA TRP A 23 -11.10 -12.87 -28.24
C TRP A 23 -12.26 -13.89 -28.12
N ARG A 24 -13.30 -13.75 -28.96
CA ARG A 24 -14.40 -14.73 -29.03
C ARG A 24 -13.92 -16.11 -29.49
N TRP A 25 -13.08 -16.17 -30.51
CA TRP A 25 -12.50 -17.42 -31.00
C TRP A 25 -11.62 -18.09 -29.96
N TRP A 26 -10.76 -17.31 -29.28
CA TRP A 26 -9.86 -17.80 -28.24
C TRP A 26 -10.65 -18.31 -27.04
N GLN A 27 -11.67 -17.56 -26.60
CA GLN A 27 -12.58 -17.98 -25.55
C GLN A 27 -13.32 -19.27 -25.94
N GLN A 28 -13.85 -19.38 -27.16
CA GLN A 28 -14.52 -20.59 -27.65
C GLN A 28 -13.57 -21.80 -27.72
N SER A 29 -12.33 -21.60 -28.16
CA SER A 29 -11.32 -22.66 -28.24
C SER A 29 -10.90 -23.16 -26.86
N LEU A 30 -10.76 -22.25 -25.89
CA LEU A 30 -10.41 -22.59 -24.51
C LEU A 30 -11.57 -23.31 -23.81
N LEU A 31 -12.81 -22.92 -24.12
CA LEU A 31 -14.02 -23.61 -23.66
C LEU A 31 -14.15 -25.03 -24.24
N ALA A 32 -13.74 -25.23 -25.49
CA ALA A 32 -13.77 -26.55 -26.14
C ALA A 32 -12.83 -27.57 -25.48
N TRP A 33 -11.80 -27.11 -24.76
CA TRP A 33 -10.88 -27.96 -23.99
C TRP A 33 -11.33 -28.22 -22.55
N LEU A 34 -12.36 -27.52 -22.08
CA LEU A 34 -12.84 -27.67 -20.71
C LEU A 34 -13.70 -28.95 -20.60
N PRO A 35 -13.43 -29.84 -19.62
CA PRO A 35 -14.23 -31.06 -19.47
C PRO A 35 -15.71 -30.74 -19.27
N GLN A 36 -16.59 -31.54 -19.87
CA GLN A 36 -18.05 -31.33 -19.92
C GLN A 36 -18.70 -31.08 -18.55
N ARG A 37 -18.12 -31.61 -17.48
CA ARG A 37 -18.54 -31.39 -16.09
C ARG A 37 -18.39 -29.94 -15.63
N TRP A 38 -17.34 -29.27 -16.08
CA TRP A 38 -17.05 -27.87 -15.76
C TRP A 38 -17.86 -26.90 -16.61
N GLN A 39 -18.16 -27.25 -17.87
CA GLN A 39 -19.05 -26.44 -18.72
C GLN A 39 -20.47 -26.34 -18.13
N TRP A 40 -20.96 -27.41 -17.50
CA TRP A 40 -22.23 -27.44 -16.78
C TRP A 40 -22.19 -26.64 -15.48
N GLN A 41 -21.13 -26.83 -14.67
CA GLN A 41 -20.98 -26.12 -13.39
C GLN A 41 -20.78 -24.61 -13.56
N LEU A 42 -20.09 -24.20 -14.62
CA LEU A 42 -19.88 -22.80 -14.95
C LEU A 42 -21.02 -22.21 -15.79
N GLY A 43 -22.14 -22.91 -16.05
CA GLY A 43 -23.26 -22.35 -16.83
C GLY A 43 -22.90 -21.97 -18.27
N LEU A 44 -21.80 -22.50 -18.81
CA LEU A 44 -21.30 -22.23 -20.15
C LEU A 44 -21.99 -23.08 -21.23
N SER A 45 -22.63 -24.18 -20.82
CA SER A 45 -23.57 -24.89 -21.69
C SER A 45 -24.94 -24.24 -21.61
N GLN A 46 -25.45 -23.70 -22.72
CA GLN A 46 -26.83 -23.23 -22.85
C GLN A 46 -27.82 -24.41 -22.95
N ALA A 47 -27.66 -25.42 -22.09
CA ALA A 47 -28.56 -26.55 -22.08
C ALA A 47 -29.94 -26.08 -21.62
N ARG A 48 -30.97 -26.41 -22.39
CA ARG A 48 -32.36 -26.03 -22.10
C ARG A 48 -33.22 -27.28 -22.18
N LEU A 49 -34.25 -27.32 -21.34
CA LEU A 49 -35.28 -28.34 -21.45
C LEU A 49 -36.41 -27.76 -22.29
N LEU A 50 -36.68 -28.38 -23.44
CA LEU A 50 -37.77 -28.01 -24.34
C LEU A 50 -38.95 -28.94 -24.09
N LEU A 51 -40.14 -28.35 -24.02
CA LEU A 51 -41.41 -29.02 -23.82
C LEU A 51 -42.23 -28.84 -25.09
N GLN A 52 -42.46 -29.91 -25.82
CA GLN A 52 -43.23 -29.89 -27.06
C GLN A 52 -44.47 -30.77 -26.91
N GLN A 53 -45.64 -30.17 -27.06
CA GLN A 53 -46.89 -30.92 -27.08
C GLN A 53 -47.14 -31.42 -28.51
N ASP A 54 -47.34 -32.72 -28.66
CA ASP A 54 -47.73 -33.37 -29.90
C ASP A 54 -48.95 -34.27 -29.63
N GLY A 55 -50.14 -33.72 -29.93
CA GLY A 55 -51.42 -34.36 -29.66
C GLY A 55 -51.60 -34.74 -28.19
N ASP A 56 -51.69 -36.05 -27.94
CA ASP A 56 -51.90 -36.66 -26.62
C ASP A 56 -50.58 -36.96 -25.88
N THR A 57 -49.45 -36.42 -26.34
CA THR A 57 -48.15 -36.60 -25.69
C THR A 57 -47.40 -35.30 -25.50
N LEU A 58 -46.68 -35.20 -24.39
CA LEU A 58 -45.71 -34.15 -24.10
C LEU A 58 -44.30 -34.72 -24.23
N GLN A 59 -43.58 -34.27 -25.25
CA GLN A 59 -42.18 -34.63 -25.46
C GLN A 59 -41.28 -33.68 -24.67
N LEU A 60 -40.36 -34.26 -23.90
CA LEU A 60 -39.30 -33.55 -23.20
C LEU A 60 -38.02 -33.71 -23.98
N LEU A 61 -37.53 -32.62 -24.57
CA LEU A 61 -36.28 -32.61 -25.31
C LEU A 61 -35.23 -31.84 -24.53
N ARG A 62 -33.98 -32.30 -24.59
CA ARG A 62 -32.83 -31.59 -24.07
C ARG A 62 -32.07 -31.00 -25.24
N GLN A 63 -32.06 -29.67 -25.30
CA GLN A 63 -31.22 -28.95 -26.24
C GLN A 63 -29.81 -28.81 -25.68
N ARG A 64 -28.80 -29.13 -26.51
CA ARG A 64 -27.39 -28.86 -26.26
C ARG A 64 -26.80 -28.28 -27.53
N ASP A 65 -26.45 -27.00 -27.49
CA ASP A 65 -25.98 -26.24 -28.64
C ASP A 65 -26.97 -26.34 -29.82
N HIS A 66 -26.62 -27.09 -30.86
CA HIS A 66 -27.45 -27.33 -32.04
C HIS A 66 -28.10 -28.73 -32.09
N SER A 67 -27.90 -29.55 -31.05
CA SER A 67 -28.49 -30.90 -30.94
C SER A 67 -29.67 -30.91 -30.00
N CYS A 68 -30.71 -31.66 -30.34
CA CYS A 68 -31.87 -31.91 -29.48
C CYS A 68 -32.02 -33.42 -29.29
N ASP A 69 -31.90 -33.87 -28.04
CA ASP A 69 -32.11 -35.28 -27.68
C ASP A 69 -33.46 -35.42 -26.99
N THR A 70 -34.24 -36.45 -27.35
CA THR A 70 -35.46 -36.77 -26.59
C THR A 70 -35.10 -37.42 -25.27
N VAL A 71 -35.57 -36.84 -24.15
CA VAL A 71 -35.32 -37.32 -22.79
C VAL A 71 -36.43 -38.26 -22.34
N ALA A 72 -37.68 -37.86 -22.53
CA ALA A 72 -38.86 -38.61 -22.13
C ALA A 72 -40.08 -38.17 -22.94
N SER A 73 -41.11 -39.01 -22.97
CA SER A 73 -42.43 -38.69 -23.50
C SER A 73 -43.46 -39.06 -22.44
N LEU A 74 -44.38 -38.14 -22.14
CA LEU A 74 -45.41 -38.29 -21.12
C LEU A 74 -46.81 -38.16 -21.75
N PRO A 75 -47.82 -38.90 -21.26
CA PRO A 75 -49.18 -38.77 -21.75
C PRO A 75 -49.80 -37.43 -21.33
N TRP A 76 -50.39 -36.70 -22.27
CA TRP A 76 -51.06 -35.41 -22.04
C TRP A 76 -52.50 -35.64 -21.51
N PRO A 77 -53.02 -34.84 -20.56
CA PRO A 77 -52.43 -33.67 -19.91
C PRO A 77 -51.51 -33.98 -18.73
N VAL A 78 -50.41 -33.21 -18.62
CA VAL A 78 -49.39 -33.37 -17.55
C VAL A 78 -49.26 -32.09 -16.74
N HIS A 79 -49.22 -32.20 -15.41
CA HIS A 79 -48.89 -31.09 -14.52
C HIS A 79 -47.36 -30.89 -14.38
N PRO A 80 -46.87 -29.66 -14.15
CA PRO A 80 -45.42 -29.41 -14.02
C PRO A 80 -44.71 -30.20 -12.91
N GLN A 81 -45.44 -30.67 -11.90
CA GLN A 81 -44.92 -31.49 -10.80
C GLN A 81 -44.60 -32.92 -11.27
N GLU A 82 -45.48 -33.54 -12.04
CA GLU A 82 -45.28 -34.89 -12.60
C GLU A 82 -44.05 -34.94 -13.52
N VAL A 83 -43.78 -33.85 -14.23
CA VAL A 83 -42.55 -33.70 -15.01
C VAL A 83 -41.30 -33.68 -14.12
N ASN A 84 -41.36 -33.09 -12.93
CA ASN A 84 -40.22 -33.09 -11.99
C ASN A 84 -39.92 -34.50 -11.49
N ASP A 85 -40.95 -35.32 -11.28
CA ASP A 85 -40.80 -36.67 -10.71
C ASP A 85 -40.11 -37.63 -11.70
N VAL A 86 -40.27 -37.39 -13.01
CA VAL A 86 -39.66 -38.20 -14.08
C VAL A 86 -38.32 -37.62 -14.56
N LEU A 87 -38.04 -36.34 -14.28
CA LEU A 87 -36.82 -35.67 -14.71
C LEU A 87 -35.60 -36.17 -13.91
N PRO A 88 -34.49 -36.55 -14.58
CA PRO A 88 -33.22 -36.77 -13.91
C PRO A 88 -32.76 -35.51 -13.17
N THR A 89 -32.16 -35.67 -11.98
CA THR A 89 -31.68 -34.56 -11.12
C THR A 89 -30.72 -33.60 -11.84
N ALA A 90 -29.96 -34.10 -12.82
CA ALA A 90 -29.07 -33.27 -13.64
C ALA A 90 -29.81 -32.26 -14.56
N LEU A 91 -31.09 -32.51 -14.88
CA LEU A 91 -31.90 -31.69 -15.78
C LEU A 91 -32.92 -30.81 -15.05
N GLU A 92 -33.20 -31.08 -13.77
CA GLU A 92 -34.12 -30.28 -12.95
C GLU A 92 -33.75 -28.80 -12.91
N GLY A 93 -32.45 -28.48 -12.85
CA GLY A 93 -31.93 -27.12 -12.77
C GLY A 93 -31.97 -26.35 -14.10
N LEU A 94 -32.32 -26.98 -15.22
CA LEU A 94 -32.30 -26.32 -16.52
C LEU A 94 -33.50 -25.38 -16.71
N PRO A 95 -33.33 -24.29 -17.47
CA PRO A 95 -34.44 -23.40 -17.83
C PRO A 95 -35.39 -24.13 -18.80
N ARG A 96 -36.68 -24.09 -18.48
CA ARG A 96 -37.74 -24.77 -19.25
C ARG A 96 -38.30 -23.85 -20.30
N HIS A 97 -38.37 -24.31 -21.53
CA HIS A 97 -38.97 -23.56 -22.62
C HIS A 97 -40.08 -24.37 -23.24
N TRP A 98 -41.23 -23.73 -23.49
CA TRP A 98 -42.28 -24.34 -24.28
C TRP A 98 -41.97 -24.14 -25.76
N LEU A 99 -42.07 -25.20 -26.55
CA LEU A 99 -41.70 -25.19 -27.95
C LEU A 99 -42.97 -25.28 -28.81
N LEU A 100 -43.27 -24.20 -29.51
CA LEU A 100 -44.41 -24.12 -30.41
C LEU A 100 -44.02 -24.63 -31.81
N PRO A 101 -44.93 -25.30 -32.53
CA PRO A 101 -44.70 -25.67 -33.92
C PRO A 101 -44.50 -24.44 -34.81
N ALA A 102 -43.67 -24.57 -35.85
CA ALA A 102 -43.34 -23.52 -36.80
C ALA A 102 -44.57 -22.81 -37.40
N ALA A 103 -45.67 -23.55 -37.58
CA ALA A 103 -46.94 -23.04 -38.12
C ALA A 103 -47.62 -21.97 -37.24
N HIS A 104 -47.27 -21.89 -35.95
CA HIS A 104 -47.86 -20.91 -35.02
C HIS A 104 -47.19 -19.54 -35.10
N ALA A 105 -46.04 -19.43 -35.77
CA ALA A 105 -45.29 -18.19 -35.87
C ALA A 105 -45.17 -17.66 -37.31
N LEU A 106 -45.30 -16.34 -37.43
CA LEU A 106 -44.93 -15.61 -38.64
C LEU A 106 -43.47 -15.15 -38.51
N ARG A 107 -42.64 -15.53 -39.47
CA ARG A 107 -41.23 -15.16 -39.54
C ARG A 107 -41.01 -14.16 -40.67
N ARG A 108 -40.40 -13.02 -40.37
CA ARG A 108 -40.10 -11.96 -41.34
C ARG A 108 -38.63 -11.55 -41.27
N PRO A 109 -37.86 -11.69 -42.36
CA PRO A 109 -36.52 -11.12 -42.40
C PRO A 109 -36.60 -9.60 -42.42
N LEU A 110 -35.75 -8.94 -41.64
CA LEU A 110 -35.62 -7.50 -41.54
C LEU A 110 -34.19 -7.09 -41.92
N ARG A 111 -34.08 -5.97 -42.63
CA ARG A 111 -32.79 -5.31 -42.89
C ARG A 111 -32.78 -4.00 -42.14
N LEU A 112 -31.84 -3.87 -41.20
CA LEU A 112 -31.72 -2.71 -40.32
C LEU A 112 -30.28 -2.18 -40.37
N PRO A 113 -30.04 -0.90 -40.03
CA PRO A 113 -28.67 -0.41 -39.84
C PRO A 113 -27.96 -1.16 -38.71
N ALA A 114 -26.66 -1.42 -38.81
CA ALA A 114 -25.89 -2.12 -37.78
C ALA A 114 -25.98 -1.47 -36.38
N ALA A 115 -26.16 -0.14 -36.31
CA ALA A 115 -26.38 0.59 -35.07
C ALA A 115 -27.67 0.17 -34.32
N ALA A 116 -28.65 -0.39 -35.02
CA ALA A 116 -29.89 -0.88 -34.43
C ALA A 116 -29.70 -2.18 -33.62
N ALA A 117 -28.58 -2.89 -33.77
CA ALA A 117 -28.33 -4.16 -33.07
C ALA A 117 -28.47 -4.04 -31.54
N ALA A 118 -28.02 -2.93 -30.95
CA ALA A 118 -28.12 -2.69 -29.50
C ALA A 118 -29.55 -2.47 -29.00
N ARG A 119 -30.46 -2.05 -29.88
CA ARG A 119 -31.88 -1.75 -29.57
C ARG A 119 -32.82 -2.54 -30.48
N LEU A 120 -32.42 -3.76 -30.86
CA LEU A 120 -33.13 -4.55 -31.85
C LEU A 120 -34.59 -4.78 -31.46
N GLN A 121 -34.87 -5.04 -30.18
CA GLN A 121 -36.25 -5.25 -29.71
C GLN A 121 -37.14 -4.01 -29.86
N ASP A 122 -36.61 -2.82 -29.57
CA ASP A 122 -37.36 -1.57 -29.71
C ASP A 122 -37.70 -1.31 -31.18
N VAL A 123 -36.70 -1.45 -32.06
CA VAL A 123 -36.88 -1.24 -33.51
C VAL A 123 -37.82 -2.29 -34.10
N ALA A 124 -37.64 -3.55 -33.72
CA ALA A 124 -38.51 -4.65 -34.11
C ALA A 124 -39.97 -4.38 -33.75
N ARG A 125 -40.25 -3.80 -32.58
CA ARG A 125 -41.61 -3.45 -32.15
C ARG A 125 -42.32 -2.51 -33.13
N PHE A 126 -41.61 -1.51 -33.66
CA PHE A 126 -42.17 -0.57 -34.64
C PHE A 126 -42.33 -1.17 -36.03
N GLU A 127 -41.57 -2.22 -36.35
CA GLU A 127 -41.68 -2.93 -37.62
C GLU A 127 -42.82 -3.95 -37.65
N ILE A 128 -43.42 -4.34 -36.50
CA ILE A 128 -44.51 -5.32 -36.44
C ILE A 128 -45.69 -4.89 -37.31
N ASP A 129 -46.22 -3.70 -37.08
CA ASP A 129 -47.43 -3.19 -37.76
C ASP A 129 -47.17 -2.93 -39.26
N ARG A 130 -45.91 -2.79 -39.67
CA ARG A 130 -45.49 -2.57 -41.06
C ARG A 130 -45.26 -3.88 -41.83
N GLN A 131 -44.74 -4.89 -41.14
CA GLN A 131 -44.26 -6.14 -41.76
C GLN A 131 -45.23 -7.31 -41.53
N THR A 132 -46.24 -7.11 -40.67
CA THR A 132 -47.21 -8.13 -40.30
C THR A 132 -48.63 -7.55 -40.29
N PRO A 133 -49.67 -8.38 -40.48
CA PRO A 133 -51.06 -7.94 -40.41
C PRO A 133 -51.55 -7.73 -38.96
N PHE A 134 -50.65 -7.72 -37.98
CA PHE A 134 -50.97 -7.64 -36.56
C PHE A 134 -50.41 -6.36 -35.95
N THR A 135 -51.02 -5.92 -34.86
CA THR A 135 -50.47 -4.84 -34.04
C THR A 135 -49.59 -5.40 -32.91
N ALA A 136 -48.61 -4.63 -32.46
CA ALA A 136 -47.69 -5.02 -31.38
C ALA A 136 -48.39 -5.54 -30.10
N ASP A 137 -49.59 -5.08 -29.77
CA ASP A 137 -50.30 -5.49 -28.54
C ASP A 137 -51.05 -6.82 -28.69
N GLN A 138 -51.32 -7.26 -29.92
CA GLN A 138 -52.03 -8.50 -30.26
C GLN A 138 -51.10 -9.71 -30.39
N VAL A 139 -49.79 -9.50 -30.29
CA VAL A 139 -48.78 -10.51 -30.56
C VAL A 139 -47.74 -10.59 -29.45
N TYR A 140 -47.16 -11.76 -29.29
CA TYR A 140 -45.85 -11.93 -28.68
C TYR A 140 -44.81 -11.92 -29.80
N PHE A 141 -43.70 -11.22 -29.58
CA PHE A 141 -42.65 -11.12 -30.58
C PHE A 141 -41.27 -11.16 -29.94
N ASP A 142 -40.31 -11.59 -30.74
CA ASP A 142 -38.89 -11.43 -30.45
C ASP A 142 -38.14 -11.23 -31.77
N ALA A 143 -36.95 -10.66 -31.69
CA ALA A 143 -36.12 -10.40 -32.85
C ALA A 143 -34.70 -10.88 -32.60
N ARG A 144 -34.16 -11.62 -33.57
CA ARG A 144 -32.80 -12.16 -33.51
C ARG A 144 -31.95 -11.64 -34.65
N VAL A 145 -30.66 -11.48 -34.38
CA VAL A 145 -29.65 -11.15 -35.41
C VAL A 145 -29.27 -12.43 -36.13
N LEU A 146 -29.33 -12.42 -37.46
CA LEU A 146 -28.82 -13.49 -38.31
C LEU A 146 -27.36 -13.21 -38.69
N ASP A 147 -27.08 -12.00 -39.18
CA ASP A 147 -25.74 -11.61 -39.63
C ASP A 147 -25.52 -10.09 -39.55
N VAL A 148 -24.26 -9.69 -39.39
CA VAL A 148 -23.83 -8.29 -39.47
C VAL A 148 -22.96 -8.16 -40.72
N ARG A 149 -23.48 -7.48 -41.73
CA ARG A 149 -22.81 -7.31 -43.01
C ARG A 149 -21.71 -6.26 -42.92
N GLU A 150 -20.69 -6.41 -43.76
CA GLU A 150 -19.56 -5.47 -43.86
C GLU A 150 -19.96 -4.08 -44.39
N ASP A 151 -21.10 -3.98 -45.08
CA ASP A 151 -21.69 -2.75 -45.61
C ASP A 151 -22.40 -1.89 -44.55
N GLY A 152 -22.35 -2.30 -43.27
CA GLY A 152 -23.01 -1.60 -42.17
C GLY A 152 -24.50 -1.90 -42.03
N GLN A 153 -25.02 -2.91 -42.74
CA GLN A 153 -26.37 -3.44 -42.54
C GLN A 153 -26.38 -4.66 -41.61
N LEU A 154 -27.54 -4.89 -41.00
CA LEU A 154 -27.85 -5.98 -40.09
C LEU A 154 -28.98 -6.78 -40.72
N ASP A 155 -28.73 -8.06 -40.98
CA ASP A 155 -29.79 -9.01 -41.29
C ASP A 155 -30.35 -9.55 -39.97
N ALA A 156 -31.61 -9.24 -39.69
CA ALA A 156 -32.34 -9.70 -38.52
C ALA A 156 -33.57 -10.51 -38.94
N GLU A 157 -34.14 -11.27 -38.01
CA GLU A 157 -35.40 -11.97 -38.22
C GLU A 157 -36.36 -11.63 -37.09
N LEU A 158 -37.53 -11.12 -37.48
CA LEU A 158 -38.66 -10.89 -36.59
C LEU A 158 -39.52 -12.15 -36.53
N VAL A 159 -39.73 -12.66 -35.33
CA VAL A 159 -40.62 -13.80 -35.07
C VAL A 159 -41.83 -13.29 -34.29
N VAL A 160 -43.02 -13.52 -34.83
CA VAL A 160 -44.27 -13.02 -34.27
C VAL A 160 -45.26 -14.17 -34.10
N VAL A 161 -45.82 -14.31 -32.89
CA VAL A 161 -46.86 -15.27 -32.57
C VAL A 161 -48.09 -14.53 -32.05
N PRO A 162 -49.28 -14.70 -32.66
CA PRO A 162 -50.51 -14.11 -32.15
C PRO A 162 -50.78 -14.56 -30.72
N ARG A 163 -51.20 -13.65 -29.83
CA ARG A 163 -51.44 -13.96 -28.41
C ARG A 163 -52.43 -15.11 -28.23
N ARG A 164 -53.46 -15.18 -29.07
CA ARG A 164 -54.44 -16.29 -29.09
C ARG A 164 -53.83 -17.68 -29.29
N MET A 165 -52.65 -17.79 -29.89
CA MET A 165 -51.95 -19.09 -30.06
C MET A 165 -51.13 -19.49 -28.84
N ILE A 166 -50.80 -18.54 -27.97
CA ILE A 166 -50.10 -18.82 -26.70
C ILE A 166 -51.09 -18.91 -25.55
N ASP A 167 -51.98 -17.92 -25.42
CA ASP A 167 -52.97 -17.81 -24.35
C ASP A 167 -54.26 -18.61 -24.66
N GLY A 168 -54.33 -19.27 -25.82
CA GLY A 168 -55.49 -20.07 -26.23
C GLY A 168 -55.42 -21.54 -25.80
N PRO A 169 -56.49 -22.33 -26.05
CA PRO A 169 -56.59 -23.72 -25.59
C PRO A 169 -55.55 -24.67 -26.22
N ALA A 170 -55.02 -24.32 -27.40
CA ALA A 170 -53.97 -25.08 -28.09
C ALA A 170 -52.55 -24.54 -27.81
N GLY A 171 -52.44 -23.51 -26.96
CA GLY A 171 -51.20 -22.84 -26.62
C GLY A 171 -50.54 -23.40 -25.37
N VAL A 172 -50.03 -22.50 -24.52
CA VAL A 172 -49.43 -22.86 -23.23
C VAL A 172 -50.54 -22.96 -22.18
N PRO A 173 -50.71 -24.12 -21.52
CA PRO A 173 -51.75 -24.26 -20.51
C PRO A 173 -51.42 -23.45 -19.25
N ASP A 174 -52.45 -22.97 -18.56
CA ASP A 174 -52.28 -22.06 -17.42
C ASP A 174 -51.42 -22.63 -16.30
N ALA A 175 -51.48 -23.95 -16.08
CA ALA A 175 -50.63 -24.66 -15.13
C ALA A 175 -49.13 -24.48 -15.38
N TRP A 176 -48.73 -24.23 -16.64
CA TRP A 176 -47.34 -24.08 -17.06
C TRP A 176 -46.84 -22.64 -17.04
N ASN A 177 -47.73 -21.64 -16.97
CA ASN A 177 -47.37 -20.21 -17.04
C ASN A 177 -46.33 -19.79 -15.99
N SER A 178 -46.33 -20.39 -14.80
CA SER A 178 -45.36 -20.10 -13.73
C SER A 178 -44.14 -21.03 -13.70
N ALA A 179 -44.14 -22.10 -14.50
CA ALA A 179 -43.08 -23.11 -14.53
C ALA A 179 -42.07 -22.90 -15.68
N LEU A 180 -42.38 -22.00 -16.62
CA LEU A 180 -41.60 -21.75 -17.82
C LEU A 180 -40.64 -20.56 -17.67
N SER A 181 -39.43 -20.72 -18.20
CA SER A 181 -38.43 -19.66 -18.36
C SER A 181 -38.56 -18.95 -19.71
N GLY A 182 -39.22 -19.57 -20.69
CA GLY A 182 -39.47 -18.96 -22.00
C GLY A 182 -40.40 -19.76 -22.90
N ILE A 183 -40.74 -19.17 -24.04
CA ILE A 183 -41.48 -19.82 -25.13
C ILE A 183 -40.67 -19.61 -26.40
N ASP A 184 -40.36 -20.69 -27.10
CA ASP A 184 -39.61 -20.71 -28.35
C ASP A 184 -40.46 -21.38 -29.45
N VAL A 185 -40.00 -21.30 -30.69
CA VAL A 185 -40.70 -21.86 -31.85
C VAL A 185 -39.72 -22.74 -32.64
N THR A 186 -40.20 -23.84 -33.18
CA THR A 186 -39.40 -24.66 -34.11
C THR A 186 -39.23 -23.98 -35.46
N ASP A 187 -38.12 -24.23 -36.13
CA ASP A 187 -37.93 -23.96 -37.54
C ASP A 187 -38.56 -25.06 -38.42
N ALA A 188 -38.35 -24.97 -39.74
CA ALA A 188 -38.86 -25.96 -40.69
C ALA A 188 -38.23 -27.36 -40.54
N SER A 189 -37.09 -27.46 -39.86
CA SER A 189 -36.40 -28.72 -39.56
C SER A 189 -36.75 -29.30 -38.19
N GLY A 190 -37.62 -28.63 -37.42
CA GLY A 190 -38.00 -29.04 -36.07
C GLY A 190 -37.02 -28.59 -34.98
N LEU A 191 -36.02 -27.77 -35.32
CA LEU A 191 -35.05 -27.26 -34.36
C LEU A 191 -35.53 -25.93 -33.74
N PRO A 192 -35.22 -25.65 -32.47
CA PRO A 192 -35.58 -24.39 -31.83
C PRO A 192 -34.90 -23.19 -32.51
N LEU A 193 -35.65 -22.11 -32.73
CA LEU A 193 -35.13 -20.85 -33.28
C LEU A 193 -34.25 -20.08 -32.28
N GLY A 194 -34.35 -20.39 -30.98
CA GLY A 194 -33.60 -19.71 -29.93
C GLY A 194 -34.15 -18.33 -29.59
N VAL A 195 -35.43 -18.08 -29.89
CA VAL A 195 -36.14 -16.85 -29.49
C VAL A 195 -36.84 -17.05 -28.15
N ASN A 196 -37.18 -15.95 -27.46
CA ASN A 196 -37.96 -16.00 -26.24
C ASN A 196 -39.15 -15.04 -26.31
N LEU A 197 -40.29 -15.60 -26.72
CA LEU A 197 -41.57 -14.91 -26.89
C LEU A 197 -42.26 -14.58 -25.55
N LEU A 198 -41.80 -15.16 -24.44
CA LEU A 198 -42.38 -14.88 -23.13
C LEU A 198 -41.91 -13.49 -22.64
N PRO A 199 -42.82 -12.59 -22.21
CA PRO A 199 -42.42 -11.28 -21.69
C PRO A 199 -41.53 -11.41 -20.46
N PRO A 200 -40.54 -10.50 -20.28
CA PRO A 200 -39.58 -10.58 -19.18
C PRO A 200 -40.22 -10.63 -17.79
N ALA A 201 -41.39 -10.02 -17.60
CA ALA A 201 -42.15 -10.04 -16.35
C ALA A 201 -42.72 -11.42 -15.98
N ARG A 202 -42.95 -12.31 -16.95
CA ARG A 202 -43.51 -13.66 -16.74
C ARG A 202 -42.44 -14.75 -16.72
N ARG A 203 -41.18 -14.43 -17.03
CA ARG A 203 -40.09 -15.42 -17.08
C ARG A 203 -39.74 -15.87 -15.67
N LEU A 204 -39.83 -17.17 -15.40
CA LEU A 204 -39.26 -17.72 -14.17
C LEU A 204 -37.74 -17.54 -14.20
N ARG A 205 -37.23 -16.64 -13.36
CA ARG A 205 -35.79 -16.45 -13.14
C ARG A 205 -35.27 -17.60 -12.29
N ARG A 206 -34.88 -18.69 -12.96
CA ARG A 206 -34.05 -19.71 -12.31
C ARG A 206 -32.67 -19.10 -12.03
N SER A 207 -32.14 -19.31 -10.82
CA SER A 207 -30.82 -18.78 -10.43
C SER A 207 -29.77 -19.27 -11.42
N ASP A 208 -29.09 -18.34 -12.07
CA ASP A 208 -27.97 -18.66 -12.95
C ASP A 208 -26.85 -19.25 -12.09
N PRO A 209 -26.42 -20.50 -12.33
CA PRO A 209 -25.33 -21.11 -11.57
C PRO A 209 -24.05 -20.28 -11.63
N MET A 210 -23.85 -19.49 -12.70
CA MET A 210 -22.73 -18.57 -12.85
C MET A 210 -22.76 -17.45 -11.80
N GLN A 211 -23.93 -17.03 -11.31
CA GLN A 211 -24.00 -15.98 -10.27
C GLN A 211 -23.31 -16.41 -8.99
N ARG A 212 -23.45 -17.69 -8.58
CA ARG A 212 -22.78 -18.22 -7.40
C ARG A 212 -21.26 -18.26 -7.59
N TRP A 213 -20.81 -18.71 -8.76
CA TRP A 213 -19.38 -18.72 -9.11
C TRP A 213 -18.80 -17.31 -9.20
N ASN A 214 -19.51 -16.37 -9.80
CA ASN A 214 -19.12 -14.96 -9.84
C ASN A 214 -19.03 -14.37 -8.42
N LEU A 215 -19.93 -14.74 -7.53
CA LEU A 215 -19.89 -14.30 -6.14
C LEU A 215 -18.72 -14.90 -5.37
N LEU A 216 -18.42 -16.19 -5.58
CA LEU A 216 -17.23 -16.85 -5.01
C LEU A 216 -15.94 -16.23 -5.56
N LEU A 217 -15.88 -15.97 -6.86
CA LEU A 217 -14.76 -15.28 -7.51
C LEU A 217 -14.58 -13.88 -6.94
N ALA A 218 -15.66 -13.11 -6.79
CA ALA A 218 -15.63 -11.78 -6.18
C ALA A 218 -15.17 -11.83 -4.71
N ALA A 219 -15.68 -12.78 -3.93
CA ALA A 219 -15.24 -12.98 -2.55
C ALA A 219 -13.76 -13.34 -2.49
N SER A 220 -13.29 -14.25 -3.35
CA SER A 220 -11.88 -14.64 -3.41
C SER A 220 -10.97 -13.47 -3.82
N ALA A 221 -11.40 -12.65 -4.78
CA ALA A 221 -10.69 -11.44 -5.18
C ALA A 221 -10.60 -10.43 -4.03
N LEU A 222 -11.68 -10.27 -3.25
CA LEU A 222 -11.71 -9.37 -2.10
C LEU A 222 -10.79 -9.85 -0.97
N VAL A 223 -10.74 -11.17 -0.72
CA VAL A 223 -9.79 -11.77 0.23
C VAL A 223 -8.36 -11.56 -0.23
N LEU A 224 -8.05 -11.79 -1.51
CA LEU A 224 -6.71 -11.54 -2.07
C LEU A 224 -6.29 -10.08 -1.94
N LEU A 225 -7.20 -9.14 -2.19
CA LEU A 225 -6.97 -7.70 -1.98
C LEU A 225 -6.67 -7.38 -0.51
N ALA A 226 -7.42 -7.97 0.42
CA ALA A 226 -7.19 -7.78 1.85
C ALA A 226 -5.84 -8.34 2.30
N VAL A 227 -5.47 -9.54 1.84
CA VAL A 227 -4.16 -10.16 2.12
C VAL A 227 -3.02 -9.33 1.53
N ALA A 228 -3.16 -8.86 0.30
CA ALA A 228 -2.16 -8.00 -0.32
C ALA A 228 -1.99 -6.67 0.43
N GLY A 229 -3.11 -6.06 0.86
CA GLY A 229 -3.10 -4.86 1.69
C GLY A 229 -2.46 -5.08 3.06
N TRP A 230 -2.74 -6.20 3.71
CA TRP A 230 -2.11 -6.59 4.96
C TRP A 230 -0.60 -6.77 4.83
N LEU A 231 -0.14 -7.49 3.80
CA LEU A 231 1.28 -7.73 3.54
C LEU A 231 2.04 -6.43 3.27
N LEU A 232 1.43 -5.49 2.53
CA LEU A 232 2.00 -4.17 2.29
C LEU A 232 2.13 -3.36 3.58
N LEU A 233 1.11 -3.37 4.43
CA LEU A 233 1.13 -2.64 5.70
C LEU A 233 2.18 -3.22 6.66
N ASP A 234 2.28 -4.55 6.73
CA ASP A 234 3.26 -5.23 7.56
C ASP A 234 4.69 -4.91 7.12
N ASN A 235 4.97 -4.96 5.81
CA ASN A 235 6.26 -4.56 5.24
C ASN A 235 6.61 -3.10 5.59
N ARG A 236 5.64 -2.18 5.52
CA ARG A 236 5.85 -0.77 5.89
C ARG A 236 6.10 -0.57 7.37
N ARG A 237 5.45 -1.35 8.24
CA ARG A 237 5.70 -1.33 9.70
C ARG A 237 7.10 -1.83 10.02
N GLN A 238 7.49 -2.97 9.46
CA GLN A 238 8.84 -3.52 9.64
C GLN A 238 9.92 -2.52 9.20
N ALA A 239 9.76 -1.89 8.03
CA ALA A 239 10.71 -0.87 7.55
C ALA A 239 10.77 0.37 8.47
N ALA A 240 9.65 0.79 9.05
CA ALA A 240 9.62 1.89 10.00
C ALA A 240 10.29 1.54 11.33
N ASP A 241 10.10 0.31 11.82
CA ASP A 241 10.71 -0.16 13.06
C ASP A 241 12.23 -0.34 12.91
N ASP A 242 12.70 -0.85 11.77
CA ASP A 242 14.12 -0.91 11.43
C ASP A 242 14.75 0.49 11.41
N LEU A 243 14.07 1.47 10.81
CA LEU A 243 14.56 2.85 10.78
C LEU A 243 14.62 3.45 12.19
N ARG A 244 13.60 3.23 13.02
CA ARG A 244 13.57 3.67 14.42
C ARG A 244 14.72 3.06 15.22
N ALA A 245 14.98 1.76 15.05
CA ALA A 245 16.09 1.08 15.70
C ALA A 245 17.44 1.69 15.31
N ARG A 246 17.65 1.97 14.01
CA ARG A 246 18.87 2.64 13.51
C ARG A 246 19.04 4.05 14.07
N VAL A 247 17.96 4.83 14.12
CA VAL A 247 17.98 6.19 14.68
C VAL A 247 18.31 6.16 16.17
N GLN A 248 17.71 5.25 16.95
CA GLN A 248 18.01 5.09 18.37
C GLN A 248 19.46 4.68 18.62
N ALA A 249 19.98 3.73 17.83
CA ALA A 249 21.38 3.30 17.93
C ALA A 249 22.35 4.45 17.61
N ASN A 250 22.08 5.22 16.57
CA ASN A 250 22.90 6.37 16.21
C ASN A 250 22.80 7.50 17.25
N ALA A 251 21.61 7.75 17.80
CA ALA A 251 21.42 8.73 18.87
C ALA A 251 22.18 8.33 20.16
N ALA A 252 22.20 7.04 20.50
CA ALA A 252 22.98 6.54 21.63
C ALA A 252 24.49 6.77 21.43
N ARG A 253 25.02 6.46 20.23
CA ARG A 253 26.42 6.74 19.87
C ARG A 253 26.74 8.23 19.91
N ALA A 254 25.84 9.07 19.38
CA ALA A 254 26.02 10.53 19.41
C ALA A 254 26.07 11.07 20.84
N ARG A 255 25.23 10.56 21.75
CA ARG A 255 25.26 10.92 23.18
C ARG A 255 26.57 10.49 23.85
N GLN A 256 27.09 9.30 23.53
CA GLN A 256 28.39 8.85 24.04
C GLN A 256 29.52 9.77 23.58
N VAL A 257 29.57 10.08 22.27
CA VAL A 257 30.59 11.00 21.71
C VAL A 257 30.45 12.41 22.30
N ALA A 258 29.23 12.90 22.52
CA ALA A 258 29.01 14.19 23.17
C ALA A 258 29.50 14.19 24.63
N ALA A 259 29.26 13.10 25.37
CA ALA A 259 29.75 12.95 26.75
C ALA A 259 31.29 12.88 26.81
N GLU A 260 31.93 12.12 25.92
CA GLU A 260 33.40 12.07 25.82
C GLU A 260 33.99 13.44 25.47
N ARG A 261 33.38 14.16 24.51
CA ARG A 261 33.81 15.52 24.18
C ARG A 261 33.69 16.46 25.37
N GLN A 262 32.60 16.36 26.15
CA GLN A 262 32.43 17.18 27.34
C GLN A 262 33.53 16.91 28.37
N GLN A 263 33.84 15.64 28.63
CA GLN A 263 34.95 15.26 29.53
C GLN A 263 36.30 15.82 29.06
N LEU A 264 36.58 15.79 27.75
CA LEU A 264 37.79 16.37 27.20
C LEU A 264 37.84 17.89 27.37
N LEU A 265 36.70 18.59 27.16
CA LEU A 265 36.61 20.03 27.39
C LEU A 265 36.84 20.37 28.86
N ASP A 266 36.19 19.65 29.79
CA ASP A 266 36.33 19.85 31.23
C ASP A 266 37.80 19.62 31.68
N LEU A 267 38.48 18.60 31.13
CA LEU A 267 39.90 18.33 31.41
C LEU A 267 40.81 19.46 30.88
N VAL A 268 40.56 19.95 29.66
CA VAL A 268 41.33 21.04 29.07
C VAL A 268 41.11 22.36 29.81
N GLU A 269 39.87 22.67 30.19
CA GLU A 269 39.55 23.86 31.00
C GLU A 269 40.16 23.76 32.39
N GLY A 270 40.06 22.60 33.05
CA GLY A 270 40.73 22.34 34.33
C GLY A 270 42.24 22.53 34.25
N ALA A 271 42.89 21.99 33.23
CA ALA A 271 44.33 22.15 33.02
C ALA A 271 44.72 23.63 32.79
N ARG A 272 43.93 24.38 32.01
CA ARG A 272 44.14 25.82 31.80
C ARG A 272 43.99 26.63 33.08
N PHE A 273 42.99 26.32 33.89
CA PHE A 273 42.78 26.98 35.19
C PHE A 273 43.99 26.79 36.11
N PHE A 274 44.48 25.56 36.25
CA PHE A 274 45.67 25.28 37.08
C PHE A 274 46.95 25.92 36.51
N GLN A 275 47.10 25.98 35.18
CA GLN A 275 48.23 26.67 34.54
C GLN A 275 48.19 28.18 34.79
N GLN A 276 47.02 28.81 34.67
CA GLN A 276 46.86 30.23 34.98
C GLN A 276 47.17 30.51 36.45
N GLN A 277 46.65 29.70 37.37
CA GLN A 277 46.92 29.85 38.80
C GLN A 277 48.41 29.69 39.16
N ARG A 278 49.14 28.82 38.44
CA ARG A 278 50.61 28.71 38.58
C ARG A 278 51.35 29.90 37.98
N ALA A 279 50.90 30.44 36.85
CA ALA A 279 51.53 31.58 36.18
C ALA A 279 51.36 32.91 36.95
N THR A 280 50.34 33.04 37.82
CA THR A 280 50.13 34.24 38.64
C THR A 280 50.97 34.28 39.93
N ARG A 281 51.65 33.17 40.30
CA ARG A 281 52.54 33.16 41.46
C ARG A 281 53.93 33.66 41.05
N PRO A 282 54.54 34.62 41.76
CA PRO A 282 55.90 35.05 41.48
C PRO A 282 56.84 33.84 41.59
N THR A 283 57.70 33.66 40.60
CA THR A 283 58.60 32.52 40.57
C THR A 283 59.62 32.63 41.70
N SER A 284 60.02 31.51 42.31
CA SER A 284 61.03 31.53 43.39
C SER A 284 62.32 32.22 42.97
N VAL A 285 62.65 32.19 41.67
CA VAL A 285 63.81 32.88 41.08
C VAL A 285 63.67 34.40 41.15
N GLU A 286 62.49 34.97 40.88
CA GLU A 286 62.25 36.42 40.99
C GLU A 286 62.34 36.90 42.44
N ILE A 287 61.85 36.09 43.39
CA ILE A 287 61.96 36.40 44.82
C ILE A 287 63.44 36.39 45.26
N TRP A 288 64.21 35.38 44.81
CA TRP A 288 65.64 35.28 45.10
C TRP A 288 66.46 36.44 44.51
N ASP A 289 66.20 36.80 43.26
CA ASP A 289 66.86 37.92 42.57
C ASP A 289 66.62 39.24 43.31
N GLU A 290 65.37 39.56 43.64
CA GLU A 290 65.06 40.79 44.37
C GLU A 290 65.65 40.79 45.79
N LEU A 291 65.67 39.64 46.47
CA LEU A 291 66.27 39.51 47.79
C LEU A 291 67.78 39.76 47.72
N SER A 292 68.46 39.18 46.73
CA SER A 292 69.90 39.36 46.51
C SER A 292 70.29 40.81 46.24
N ARG A 293 69.45 41.57 45.53
CA ARG A 293 69.69 42.99 45.24
C ARG A 293 69.52 43.89 46.46
N ARG A 294 68.63 43.51 47.40
CA ARG A 294 68.25 44.33 48.56
C ARG A 294 69.10 44.03 49.81
N LEU A 295 69.73 42.86 49.89
CA LEU A 295 70.56 42.49 51.03
C LEU A 295 71.97 43.11 50.97
N PRO A 296 72.46 43.72 52.06
CA PRO A 296 73.81 44.27 52.10
C PRO A 296 74.87 43.15 52.21
N GLY A 297 76.06 43.38 51.67
CA GLY A 297 77.14 42.38 51.60
C GLY A 297 77.66 41.85 52.95
N GLY A 298 77.27 42.46 54.08
CA GLY A 298 77.54 41.98 55.44
C GLY A 298 76.47 41.06 56.04
N THR A 299 75.48 40.62 55.24
CA THR A 299 74.38 39.76 55.69
C THR A 299 74.53 38.34 55.17
N TYR A 300 74.45 37.36 56.07
CA TYR A 300 74.48 35.94 55.76
C TYR A 300 73.13 35.30 56.07
N LEU A 301 72.52 34.63 55.10
CA LEU A 301 71.28 33.89 55.28
C LEU A 301 71.60 32.43 55.64
N GLU A 302 71.01 31.95 56.74
CA GLU A 302 71.07 30.54 57.13
C GLU A 302 69.89 29.75 56.58
N LYS A 303 68.70 30.37 56.56
CA LYS A 303 67.48 29.73 56.09
C LYS A 303 66.60 30.72 55.35
N PHE A 304 66.19 30.31 54.16
CA PHE A 304 65.15 30.95 53.36
C PHE A 304 64.02 29.93 53.19
N SER A 305 62.80 30.31 53.55
CA SER A 305 61.60 29.50 53.33
C SER A 305 60.50 30.35 52.74
N VAL A 306 59.82 29.80 51.74
CA VAL A 306 58.60 30.37 51.15
C VAL A 306 57.51 29.32 51.29
N GLU A 307 56.56 29.57 52.18
CA GLU A 307 55.49 28.63 52.47
C GLU A 307 54.17 29.38 52.65
N GLY A 308 53.11 28.92 51.99
CA GLY A 308 51.77 29.50 52.15
C GLY A 308 51.61 30.99 51.80
N GLY A 309 52.48 31.57 50.97
CA GLY A 309 52.45 33.00 50.66
C GLY A 309 53.17 33.88 51.69
N GLN A 310 53.88 33.27 52.65
CA GLN A 310 54.77 33.97 53.57
C GLN A 310 56.23 33.67 53.24
N LEU A 311 57.05 34.71 53.29
CA LEU A 311 58.49 34.68 53.16
C LEU A 311 59.11 34.73 54.55
N GLN A 312 59.94 33.74 54.89
CA GLN A 312 60.70 33.71 56.14
C GLN A 312 62.20 33.70 55.85
N LEU A 313 62.89 34.65 56.46
CA LEU A 313 64.33 34.85 56.34
C LEU A 313 64.97 34.74 57.72
N ILE A 314 65.94 33.85 57.87
CA ILE A 314 66.72 33.68 59.10
C ILE A 314 68.19 33.80 58.74
N GLY A 315 68.92 34.64 59.46
CA GLY A 315 70.32 34.87 59.19
C GLY A 315 71.00 35.73 60.24
N LEU A 316 72.21 36.15 59.90
CA LEU A 316 73.13 36.94 60.70
C LEU A 316 73.47 38.22 59.93
N SER A 317 73.34 39.39 60.55
CA SER A 317 73.65 40.67 59.90
C SER A 317 74.30 41.65 60.86
N ASN A 318 75.25 42.44 60.35
CA ASN A 318 75.85 43.57 61.06
C ASN A 318 74.92 44.80 61.12
N GLU A 319 73.85 44.83 60.32
CA GLU A 319 72.86 45.92 60.26
C GLU A 319 71.42 45.41 60.41
N ALA A 320 71.18 44.43 61.31
CA ALA A 320 69.89 43.74 61.45
C ALA A 320 68.68 44.69 61.63
N SER A 321 68.86 45.81 62.35
CA SER A 321 67.81 46.81 62.57
C SER A 321 67.48 47.68 61.34
N SER A 322 68.36 47.72 60.32
CA SER A 322 68.14 48.47 59.08
C SER A 322 67.57 47.60 57.95
N LEU A 323 67.64 46.26 58.07
CA LEU A 323 67.15 45.31 57.08
C LEU A 323 65.65 45.43 56.80
N VAL A 324 64.84 45.66 57.84
CA VAL A 324 63.38 45.86 57.69
C VAL A 324 63.10 47.01 56.74
N ARG A 325 63.71 48.18 56.97
CA ARG A 325 63.54 49.38 56.12
C ARG A 325 64.09 49.20 54.70
N ARG A 326 65.11 48.36 54.50
CA ARG A 326 65.68 48.08 53.16
C ARG A 326 64.85 47.08 52.35
N LEU A 327 64.24 46.13 53.05
CA LEU A 327 63.32 45.15 52.47
C LEU A 327 61.93 45.77 52.23
N GLU A 328 61.58 46.87 52.91
CA GLU A 328 60.41 47.69 52.57
C GLU A 328 60.56 48.32 51.16
N GLY A 329 59.47 48.31 50.39
CA GLY A 329 59.44 48.88 49.03
C GLY A 329 59.76 47.91 47.88
N SER A 330 59.71 46.60 48.12
CA SER A 330 59.68 45.60 47.03
C SER A 330 58.25 45.43 46.49
N PRO A 331 58.05 45.28 45.17
CA PRO A 331 56.74 44.95 44.60
C PRO A 331 56.33 43.49 44.85
N LEU A 332 57.27 42.63 45.30
CA LEU A 332 57.06 41.19 45.45
C LEU A 332 56.63 40.76 46.86
N TRP A 333 56.81 41.61 47.89
CA TRP A 333 56.41 41.32 49.27
C TRP A 333 56.00 42.60 50.01
N ARG A 334 55.15 42.45 51.01
CA ARG A 334 54.62 43.53 51.87
C ARG A 334 54.98 43.26 53.33
N THR A 335 54.98 44.34 54.11
CA THR A 335 55.08 44.31 55.58
C THR A 335 56.19 43.42 56.14
N PRO A 336 57.47 43.62 55.73
CA PRO A 336 58.57 42.91 56.38
C PRO A 336 58.60 43.29 57.86
N SER A 337 58.52 42.29 58.73
CA SER A 337 58.48 42.46 60.19
C SER A 337 59.56 41.62 60.83
N LEU A 338 60.21 42.17 61.86
CA LEU A 338 61.22 41.48 62.64
C LEU A 338 60.54 40.83 63.84
N THR A 339 60.47 39.49 63.83
CA THR A 339 59.65 38.70 64.77
C THR A 339 60.51 38.06 65.88
N GLY A 340 61.84 38.08 65.73
CA GLY A 340 62.80 37.51 66.68
C GLY A 340 63.54 38.57 67.50
N VAL A 341 63.90 38.24 68.74
CA VAL A 341 64.75 39.06 69.62
C VAL A 341 66.16 39.07 69.05
N LEU A 342 66.76 40.25 68.85
CA LEU A 342 68.17 40.36 68.42
C LEU A 342 69.06 39.76 69.51
N GLN A 343 69.65 38.59 69.22
CA GLN A 343 70.68 37.98 70.05
C GLN A 343 72.03 38.35 69.45
N SER A 344 72.81 39.13 70.20
CA SER A 344 74.18 39.48 69.84
C SER A 344 75.10 38.32 70.25
N ASP A 345 75.82 37.75 69.30
CA ASP A 345 76.73 36.63 69.57
C ASP A 345 78.06 37.17 70.12
N ALA A 346 78.43 36.74 71.33
CA ALA A 346 79.56 37.28 72.09
C ALA A 346 80.90 36.87 71.46
N GLY A 347 81.31 37.58 70.40
CA GLY A 347 82.58 37.38 69.71
C GLY A 347 82.63 37.94 68.28
N ARG A 348 81.48 38.22 67.65
CA ARG A 348 81.38 38.89 66.33
C ARG A 348 80.28 39.93 66.40
N ASN A 349 80.52 41.13 65.88
CA ASN A 349 79.59 42.27 65.92
C ASN A 349 78.41 42.06 64.93
N VAL A 350 77.66 40.97 65.11
CA VAL A 350 76.66 40.44 64.17
C VAL A 350 75.47 39.93 64.98
N ASP A 351 74.27 40.38 64.60
CA ASP A 351 73.04 39.99 65.28
C ASP A 351 72.27 38.95 64.46
N ARG A 352 71.70 37.95 65.15
CA ARG A 352 70.79 36.98 64.54
C ARG A 352 69.42 37.62 64.33
N PHE A 353 68.91 37.60 63.10
CA PHE A 353 67.60 38.14 62.75
C PHE A 353 66.65 37.04 62.24
N THR A 354 65.36 37.27 62.46
CA THR A 354 64.27 36.52 61.83
C THR A 354 63.27 37.53 61.30
N ILE A 355 63.15 37.59 59.98
CA ILE A 355 62.23 38.48 59.28
C ILE A 355 61.16 37.65 58.59
N THR A 356 59.91 38.04 58.78
CA THR A 356 58.76 37.49 58.07
C THR A 356 58.13 38.58 57.21
N ALA A 357 57.82 38.27 55.97
CA ALA A 357 57.12 39.16 55.04
C ALA A 357 56.02 38.40 54.32
N GLU A 358 54.94 39.08 53.93
CA GLU A 358 53.88 38.47 53.13
C GLU A 358 54.18 38.68 51.64
N LEU A 359 54.15 37.61 50.84
CA LEU A 359 54.34 37.71 49.40
C LEU A 359 53.15 38.45 48.78
N ALA A 360 53.44 39.38 47.89
CA ALA A 360 52.43 40.10 47.14
C ALA A 360 51.81 39.15 46.10
N GLY A 361 50.80 38.40 46.52
CA GLY A 361 49.92 37.65 45.63
C GLY A 361 48.84 38.54 44.99
N PRO A 362 48.17 38.07 43.92
CA PRO A 362 47.10 38.81 43.24
C PRO A 362 45.93 39.18 44.16
N ASP A 363 45.72 38.47 45.28
CA ASP A 363 44.64 38.74 46.24
C ASP A 363 44.71 40.15 46.87
N ALA A 364 45.83 40.86 46.73
CA ALA A 364 45.99 42.22 47.25
C ALA A 364 45.93 43.33 46.19
N LYS A 365 45.72 43.00 44.90
CA LYS A 365 45.34 43.99 43.86
C LYS A 365 43.82 44.18 43.80
N GLU A 366 43.04 43.15 44.10
CA GLU A 366 41.58 43.21 44.10
C GLU A 366 41.02 43.97 45.33
N ALA A 367 41.67 43.85 46.49
CA ALA A 367 41.29 44.62 47.69
C ALA A 367 41.59 46.13 47.59
N ALA A 368 42.60 46.53 46.81
CA ALA A 368 42.91 47.95 46.57
C ALA A 368 41.92 48.59 45.57
N ASP A 369 41.49 47.86 44.54
CA ASP A 369 40.53 48.35 43.54
C ASP A 369 39.09 48.36 44.06
N ALA A 370 38.75 47.46 45.00
CA ALA A 370 37.45 47.47 45.69
C ALA A 370 37.26 48.62 46.69
N THR A 371 38.35 49.27 47.12
CA THR A 371 38.30 50.41 48.06
C THR A 371 38.34 51.77 47.34
N GLN A 372 38.54 51.79 46.01
CA GLN A 372 38.59 53.00 45.19
C GLN A 372 37.41 53.16 44.21
N ARG A 373 36.34 52.35 44.35
CA ARG A 373 35.06 52.56 43.68
C ARG A 373 33.98 53.06 44.63
#